data_AF-A0A0N1IRW1-F1
#
_entry.id   AF-A0A0N1IRW1-F1
#
_cell.length_a   1.000
_cell.length_b   1.000
_cell.length_c   1.000
_cell.angle_alpha   90.00
_cell.angle_beta   90.00
_cell.angle_gamma   90.00
#
_symmetry.space_group_name_H-M   'P 1'
#
loop_
_entity.id
_entity.type
_entity.pdbx_description
1 polymer ?
#
loop_
_entity_poly.entity_id
_entity_poly.type
_entity_poly.pdbx_seq_one_letter_code
_entity_poly.pdbx_strand_id
1 'polypeptide(L)'
;YYGDEIGMGDNIWLGDRDAVRTPMQWTPDRNAGFSSSDPGRLFLPTIMDPVYGFQVTNVEASMASPSSLLHWTRRMIEIRKQNPAFG
;
A
#
# COMPACT_ATOMS: atom_id res chain seq x y z
N TYR A 1 -8.02 -6.08 -0.98
CA TYR A 1 -8.05 -5.25 0.25
C TYR A 1 -7.20 -4.00 -0.03
N TYR A 2 -7.27 -2.92 0.76
CA TYR A 2 -6.51 -1.70 0.41
C TYR A 2 -5.02 -1.94 0.64
N GLY A 3 -4.17 -1.45 -0.26
CA GLY A 3 -2.72 -1.64 -0.17
C GLY A 3 -2.20 -2.92 -0.84
N ASP A 4 -3.06 -3.91 -1.10
CA ASP A 4 -2.68 -5.13 -1.84
C ASP A 4 -2.19 -4.79 -3.24
N GLU A 5 -2.75 -3.75 -3.87
CA GLU A 5 -2.40 -3.32 -5.22
C GLU A 5 -0.96 -2.77 -5.36
N ILE A 6 -0.35 -2.41 -4.24
CA ILE A 6 1.08 -2.06 -4.15
C ILE A 6 1.89 -3.11 -3.40
N GLY A 7 1.26 -4.17 -2.87
CA GLY A 7 1.93 -5.21 -2.10
C GLY A 7 2.31 -4.76 -0.69
N MET A 8 1.45 -3.99 -0.01
CA MET A 8 1.66 -3.68 1.41
C MET A 8 1.80 -4.97 2.24
N GLY A 9 2.73 -4.93 3.20
CA GLY A 9 2.92 -6.02 4.15
C GLY A 9 1.98 -5.94 5.34
N ASP A 10 2.41 -6.55 6.43
CA ASP A 10 1.72 -6.52 7.71
C ASP A 10 2.68 -6.20 8.87
N ASN A 11 2.11 -5.97 10.04
CA ASN A 11 2.87 -5.90 11.29
C ASN A 11 2.20 -6.79 12.35
N ILE A 12 2.59 -8.07 12.36
CA ILE A 12 2.02 -9.11 13.23
C ILE A 12 2.19 -8.85 14.74
N TRP A 13 2.97 -7.85 15.13
CA TRP A 13 3.17 -7.46 16.52
C TRP A 13 2.08 -6.51 17.04
N LEU A 14 1.20 -6.02 16.16
CA LEU A 14 0.02 -5.24 16.52
C LEU A 14 -1.10 -6.17 17.02
N GLY A 15 -1.95 -5.65 17.90
CA GLY A 15 -3.01 -6.44 18.54
C GLY A 15 -4.15 -6.84 17.58
N ASP A 16 -4.77 -8.00 17.84
CA ASP A 16 -5.90 -8.54 17.08
C ASP A 16 -5.65 -8.52 15.55
N ARG A 17 -6.49 -7.81 14.78
CA ARG A 17 -6.44 -7.73 13.32
C ARG A 17 -5.79 -6.45 12.83
N ASP A 18 -5.16 -5.69 13.71
CA ASP A 18 -4.50 -4.43 13.34
C ASP A 18 -3.22 -4.67 12.55
N ALA A 19 -2.69 -5.89 12.55
CA ALA A 19 -1.55 -6.31 11.74
C ALA A 19 -1.69 -5.95 10.26
N VAL A 20 -2.92 -6.00 9.72
CA VAL A 20 -3.20 -5.71 8.31
C VAL A 20 -3.90 -4.36 8.11
N ARG A 21 -3.98 -3.51 9.14
CA ARG A 21 -4.73 -2.24 9.11
C ARG A 21 -3.84 -1.01 9.24
N THR A 22 -2.56 -1.18 8.96
CA THR A 22 -1.58 -0.08 8.98
C THR A 22 -1.95 0.99 7.95
N PRO A 23 -1.51 2.24 8.15
CA PRO A 23 -1.81 3.32 7.23
C PRO A 23 -1.33 3.05 5.80
N MET A 24 -2.11 3.51 4.81
CA MET A 24 -1.76 3.38 3.39
C MET A 24 -0.41 4.05 3.06
N GLN A 25 0.39 3.41 2.21
CA GLN A 25 1.74 3.86 1.86
C GLN A 25 1.75 4.67 0.56
N TRP A 26 1.55 5.99 0.66
CA TRP A 26 1.45 6.88 -0.49
C TRP A 26 2.80 7.28 -1.09
N THR A 27 3.73 7.69 -0.24
CA THR A 27 5.04 8.24 -0.64
C THR A 27 6.15 7.68 0.26
N PRO A 28 7.45 7.83 -0.12
CA PRO A 28 8.56 7.44 0.74
C PRO A 28 8.83 8.45 1.88
N ASP A 29 8.01 9.50 2.01
CA ASP A 29 8.18 10.56 3.00
C ASP A 29 7.59 10.16 4.37
N ARG A 30 7.72 11.05 5.35
CA ARG A 30 7.19 10.93 6.71
C ARG A 30 5.78 10.34 6.73
N ASN A 31 5.59 9.35 7.62
CA ASN A 31 4.33 8.61 7.79
C ASN A 31 3.82 8.01 6.47
N ALA A 32 4.71 7.62 5.56
CA ALA A 32 4.37 7.12 4.23
C ALA A 32 3.49 8.08 3.40
N GLY A 33 3.53 9.39 3.68
CA GLY A 33 2.64 10.38 3.08
C GLY A 33 1.18 10.30 3.54
N PHE A 34 0.85 9.45 4.51
CA PHE A 34 -0.52 9.29 5.03
C PHE A 34 -0.99 10.49 5.86
N SER A 35 -0.10 11.10 6.64
CA SER A 35 -0.41 12.21 7.55
C SER A 35 0.82 13.06 7.81
N SER A 36 0.62 14.36 8.03
CA SER A 36 1.66 15.29 8.49
C SER A 36 1.82 15.34 10.02
N SER A 37 0.98 14.62 10.78
CA SER A 37 1.01 14.58 12.24
C SER A 37 2.32 14.02 12.79
N ASP A 38 2.58 14.27 14.09
CA ASP A 38 3.63 13.56 14.82
C ASP A 38 3.48 12.03 14.63
N PRO A 39 4.57 11.28 14.31
CA PRO A 39 4.48 9.84 14.09
C PRO A 39 3.89 9.08 15.28
N GLY A 40 4.16 9.52 16.51
CA GLY A 40 3.61 8.93 17.73
C GLY A 40 2.11 9.21 17.95
N ARG A 41 1.50 10.07 17.12
CA ARG A 41 0.06 10.38 17.14
C ARG A 41 -0.74 9.65 16.07
N LEU A 42 -0.10 8.83 15.24
CA LEU A 42 -0.83 7.96 14.31
C LEU A 42 -1.64 6.93 15.09
N PHE A 43 -2.82 6.58 14.56
CA PHE A 43 -3.67 5.55 15.16
C PHE A 43 -2.96 4.18 15.20
N LEU A 44 -2.26 3.84 14.11
CA LEU A 44 -1.37 2.69 14.01
C LEU A 44 -0.05 3.12 13.32
N PRO A 45 1.08 2.47 13.63
CA PRO A 45 2.34 2.78 12.97
C PRO A 45 2.32 2.36 11.50
N THR A 46 3.12 3.02 10.68
CA THR A 46 3.42 2.56 9.32
C THR A 46 4.35 1.35 9.35
N ILE A 47 4.37 0.58 8.26
CA ILE A 47 5.30 -0.55 8.10
C ILE A 47 6.68 0.00 7.74
N MET A 48 7.73 -0.53 8.39
CA MET A 48 9.11 -0.04 8.26
C MET A 48 10.12 -1.19 8.12
N ASP A 49 9.68 -2.42 7.91
CA ASP A 49 10.61 -3.52 7.67
C ASP A 49 11.31 -3.35 6.31
N PRO A 50 12.47 -3.99 6.09
CA PRO A 50 13.25 -3.81 4.88
C PRO A 50 12.58 -4.28 3.58
N VAL A 51 11.54 -5.12 3.66
CA VAL A 51 10.87 -5.73 2.50
C VAL A 51 9.59 -4.98 2.14
N TYR A 52 8.76 -4.66 3.12
CA TYR A 52 7.44 -4.05 2.90
C TYR A 52 7.32 -2.60 3.38
N GLY A 53 8.40 -2.04 3.96
CA GLY A 53 8.43 -0.67 4.45
C GLY A 53 8.14 0.37 3.37
N PHE A 54 7.55 1.49 3.76
CA PHE A 54 7.07 2.50 2.82
C PHE A 54 8.17 3.16 1.96
N GLN A 55 9.45 3.06 2.34
CA GLN A 55 10.56 3.49 1.48
C GLN A 55 10.71 2.61 0.23
N VAL A 56 10.31 1.34 0.29
CA VAL A 56 10.36 0.37 -0.81
C VAL A 56 9.00 0.24 -1.48
N THR A 57 7.94 0.14 -0.68
CA THR A 57 6.57 -0.10 -1.14
C THR A 57 5.73 1.16 -0.98
N ASN A 58 5.51 1.93 -2.04
CA ASN A 58 4.58 3.06 -1.99
C ASN A 58 3.95 3.36 -3.35
N VAL A 59 2.84 4.10 -3.33
CA VAL A 59 2.07 4.45 -4.53
C VAL A 59 2.88 5.32 -5.49
N GLU A 60 3.61 6.32 -4.99
CA GLU A 60 4.43 7.22 -5.81
C GLU A 60 5.47 6.46 -6.64
N ALA A 61 6.28 5.62 -6.00
CA ALA A 61 7.26 4.77 -6.67
C ALA A 61 6.59 3.77 -7.63
N SER A 62 5.45 3.19 -7.22
CA SER A 62 4.69 2.28 -8.09
C SER A 62 4.11 3.00 -9.31
N MET A 63 3.72 4.28 -9.20
CA MET A 63 3.26 5.11 -10.31
C MET A 63 4.41 5.54 -11.23
N ALA A 64 5.64 5.65 -10.73
CA ALA A 64 6.80 5.93 -11.57
C ALA A 64 7.27 4.72 -12.39
N SER A 65 7.02 3.50 -11.91
CA SER A 65 7.44 2.25 -12.57
C SER A 65 6.32 1.64 -13.43
N PRO A 66 6.44 1.60 -14.77
CA PRO A 66 5.40 1.04 -15.65
C PRO A 66 5.16 -0.46 -15.47
N SER A 67 6.13 -1.19 -14.93
CA SER A 67 6.04 -2.63 -14.64
C SER A 67 5.62 -2.93 -13.20
N SER A 68 5.18 -1.93 -12.43
CA SER A 68 4.76 -2.11 -11.04
C SER A 68 3.49 -2.96 -10.91
N LEU A 69 3.32 -3.55 -9.72
CA LEU A 69 2.10 -4.27 -9.36
C LEU A 69 0.85 -3.37 -9.49
N LEU A 70 0.97 -2.07 -9.19
CA LEU A 70 -0.12 -1.11 -9.32
C LEU A 70 -0.58 -0.97 -10.77
N HIS A 71 0.36 -0.77 -11.70
CA HIS A 71 0.04 -0.69 -13.12
C HIS A 71 -0.52 -2.00 -13.66
N TRP A 72 0.08 -3.12 -13.26
CA TRP A 72 -0.40 -4.45 -13.63
C TRP A 72 -1.85 -4.67 -13.16
N THR A 73 -2.14 -4.36 -11.89
CA THR A 73 -3.47 -4.49 -11.30
C THR A 73 -4.49 -3.60 -12.02
N ARG A 74 -4.14 -2.32 -12.28
CA ARG A 74 -4.98 -1.40 -13.07
C ARG A 74 -5.31 -1.97 -14.45
N ARG A 75 -4.31 -2.48 -15.17
CA ARG A 75 -4.48 -3.09 -16.50
C ARG A 75 -5.38 -4.33 -16.45
N MET A 76 -5.21 -5.19 -15.45
CA MET A 76 -6.05 -6.38 -15.28
C MET A 76 -7.51 -6.02 -14.99
N ILE A 77 -7.75 -4.99 -14.18
CA ILE A 77 -9.10 -4.47 -13.92
C ILE A 77 -9.71 -3.88 -15.20
N GLU A 78 -8.93 -3.14 -16.00
CA GLU A 78 -9.39 -2.59 -17.28
C GLU A 78 -9.82 -3.69 -18.25
N ILE A 79 -8.99 -4.72 -18.44
CA ILE A 79 -9.32 -5.89 -19.27
C ILE A 79 -10.59 -6.57 -18.75
N ARG A 80 -10.72 -6.76 -17.42
CA ARG A 80 -11.92 -7.34 -16.83
C ARG A 80 -13.17 -6.52 -17.16
N LYS A 81 -13.12 -5.19 -17.03
CA LYS A 81 -14.23 -4.27 -17.32
C LYS A 81 -14.66 -4.30 -18.79
N GLN A 82 -13.75 -4.56 -19.71
CA GLN A 82 -14.04 -4.68 -21.15
C GLN A 82 -14.72 -6.01 -21.51
N ASN A 83 -14.78 -6.97 -20.59
CA ASN A 83 -15.30 -8.32 -20.82
C ASN A 83 -16.44 -8.62 -19.84
N PRO A 84 -17.71 -8.28 -20.19
CA PRO A 84 -18.87 -8.46 -19.32
C PRO A 84 -19.09 -9.89 -18.81
N ALA A 85 -18.53 -10.89 -19.51
CA ALA A 85 -18.58 -12.29 -19.08
C ALA A 85 -17.94 -12.53 -17.70
N PHE A 86 -17.05 -11.65 -17.23
CA PHE A 86 -16.42 -11.79 -15.93
C PHE A 86 -17.26 -11.29 -14.74
N GLY A 87 -18.38 -10.60 -14.99
CA GLY A 87 -19.19 -9.96 -13.94
C GLY A 87 -18.66 -8.58 -13.57
#